data_AF-A0A853JLE2-F1
#
_entry.id   AF-A0A853JLE2-F1
#
_cell.length_a   1.000
_cell.length_b   1.000
_cell.length_c   1.000
_cell.angle_alpha   90.00
_cell.angle_beta   90.00
_cell.angle_gamma   90.00
#
_symmetry.space_group_name_H-M   'P 1'
#
loop_
_entity.id
_entity.type
_entity.pdbx_description
1 polymer ?
#
loop_
_entity_poly.entity_id
_entity_poly.type
_entity_poly.pdbx_seq_one_letter_code
_entity_poly.pdbx_strand_id
1 'polypeptide(L)'
;MEKTLKILKEEKGYTFSTEQNVAINYGLCVGADVLGTANPAYSGAQMSEIFRVQSEGLDDTLLCNPELGGARAKELRLGLEAGLDIKPLADAGMPLTNIQWLRRAMAKGIDIELYPEFKGSITKIIKKYNALCGGEKPKGSKQCTLRVVRIKEEVNEMVVQYDDLEKLEDAIGRINAAHFDKVQRLKEKLYESDVHTLGKRVLEPVEQQTYFEIVKE
;
A
#
# COMPACT_ATOMS: atom_id res chain seq x y z
N MET A 1 4.54 18.88 5.88
CA MET A 1 4.78 17.80 6.85
C MET A 1 5.20 18.33 8.22
N GLU A 2 6.33 19.04 8.37
CA GLU A 2 6.81 19.52 9.68
C GLU A 2 5.78 20.35 10.44
N LYS A 3 5.13 21.31 9.78
CA LYS A 3 4.02 22.10 10.36
C LYS A 3 2.89 21.20 10.90
N THR A 4 2.49 20.18 10.13
CA THR A 4 1.44 19.23 10.50
C THR A 4 1.84 18.41 11.72
N LEU A 5 3.07 17.89 11.75
CA LEU A 5 3.59 17.13 12.90
C LEU A 5 3.70 18.00 14.15
N LYS A 6 4.09 19.27 14.01
CA LYS A 6 4.12 20.23 15.11
C LYS A 6 2.72 20.45 15.70
N ILE A 7 1.71 20.68 14.86
CA ILE A 7 0.31 20.82 15.27
C ILE A 7 -0.15 19.56 16.01
N LEU A 8 0.06 18.36 15.44
CA LEU A 8 -0.34 17.10 16.08
C LEU A 8 0.34 16.87 17.44
N LYS A 9 1.59 17.30 17.58
CA LYS A 9 2.31 17.22 18.86
C LYS A 9 1.78 18.24 19.88
N GLU A 10 1.56 19.48 19.47
CA GLU A 10 1.13 20.57 20.37
C GLU A 10 -0.32 20.43 20.82
N GLU A 11 -1.23 20.06 19.91
CA GLU A 11 -2.67 19.97 20.18
C GLU A 11 -3.08 18.61 20.73
N LYS A 12 -2.48 17.51 20.26
CA LYS A 12 -2.88 16.13 20.63
C LYS A 12 -1.84 15.37 21.45
N GLY A 13 -0.63 15.92 21.61
CA GLY A 13 0.47 15.20 22.27
C GLY A 13 1.00 14.01 21.46
N TYR A 14 0.67 13.93 20.17
CA TYR A 14 1.00 12.77 19.34
C TYR A 14 2.42 12.82 18.81
N THR A 15 3.08 11.66 18.83
CA THR A 15 4.38 11.42 18.19
C THR A 15 4.27 10.17 17.32
N PHE A 16 5.06 10.12 16.25
CA PHE A 16 4.90 9.12 15.21
C PHE A 16 6.22 8.44 14.88
N SER A 17 6.15 7.13 14.62
CA SER A 17 7.27 6.34 14.11
C SER A 17 7.65 6.73 12.68
N THR A 18 8.78 6.24 12.18
CA THR A 18 9.18 6.44 10.78
C THR A 18 8.13 5.93 9.80
N GLU A 19 7.54 4.75 10.05
CA GLU A 19 6.49 4.18 9.19
C GLU A 19 5.23 5.06 9.18
N GLN A 20 4.84 5.56 10.35
CA GLN A 20 3.70 6.46 10.50
C GLN A 20 3.95 7.81 9.83
N ASN A 21 5.17 8.35 9.91
CA ASN A 21 5.58 9.55 9.21
C ASN A 21 5.51 9.38 7.68
N VAL A 22 5.89 8.22 7.15
CA VAL A 22 5.71 7.89 5.72
C VAL A 22 4.23 7.93 5.34
N ALA A 23 3.35 7.32 6.13
CA ALA A 23 1.91 7.35 5.90
C ALA A 23 1.32 8.77 5.98
N ILE A 24 1.73 9.56 6.98
CA ILE A 24 1.33 10.97 7.12
C ILE A 24 1.75 11.78 5.89
N ASN A 25 2.99 11.59 5.44
CA ASN A 25 3.49 12.27 4.25
C ASN A 25 2.67 11.87 3.00
N TYR A 26 2.35 10.58 2.87
CA TYR A 26 1.46 10.10 1.82
C TYR A 26 0.08 10.77 1.89
N GLY A 27 -0.56 10.78 3.05
CA GLY A 27 -1.85 11.45 3.27
C GLY A 27 -1.84 12.93 2.86
N LEU A 28 -0.77 13.65 3.18
CA LEU A 28 -0.60 15.04 2.75
C LEU A 28 -0.48 15.18 1.23
N CYS A 29 0.24 14.26 0.56
CA CYS A 29 0.40 14.28 -0.89
C CYS A 29 -0.91 14.01 -1.64
N VAL A 30 -1.78 13.16 -1.09
CA VAL A 30 -3.06 12.78 -1.73
C VAL A 30 -4.25 13.62 -1.26
N GLY A 31 -4.00 14.69 -0.48
CA GLY A 31 -5.05 15.60 -0.02
C GLY A 31 -6.00 15.00 1.03
N ALA A 32 -5.57 13.97 1.76
CA ALA A 32 -6.33 13.33 2.82
C ALA A 32 -6.42 14.21 4.09
N ASP A 33 -7.38 13.94 4.98
CA ASP A 33 -7.52 14.66 6.26
C ASP A 33 -6.53 14.14 7.30
N VAL A 34 -5.27 14.54 7.13
CA VAL A 34 -4.18 14.11 8.02
C VAL A 34 -4.37 14.63 9.44
N LEU A 35 -4.91 15.84 9.63
CA LEU A 35 -5.08 16.40 10.98
C LEU A 35 -6.21 15.69 11.74
N GLY A 36 -7.29 15.30 11.06
CA GLY A 36 -8.38 14.52 11.64
C GLY A 36 -7.98 13.07 11.93
N THR A 37 -7.29 12.43 10.99
CA THR A 37 -7.09 10.97 11.00
C THR A 37 -5.80 10.48 11.63
N ALA A 38 -4.70 11.25 11.56
CA ALA A 38 -3.41 10.77 12.05
C ALA A 38 -3.45 10.52 13.57
N ASN A 39 -3.22 9.27 13.97
CA ASN A 39 -3.28 8.82 15.36
C ASN A 39 -2.20 7.75 15.62
N PRO A 40 -1.39 7.87 16.69
CA PRO A 40 -0.35 6.91 17.01
C PRO A 40 -0.87 5.49 17.32
N ALA A 41 -2.18 5.33 17.60
CA ALA A 41 -2.82 4.04 17.79
C ALA A 41 -2.91 3.21 16.49
N TYR A 42 -2.83 3.84 15.31
CA TYR A 42 -2.84 3.15 14.03
C TYR A 42 -1.41 2.80 13.59
N SER A 43 -1.21 1.62 13.00
CA SER A 43 0.05 1.34 12.32
C SER A 43 0.24 2.25 11.10
N GLY A 44 1.49 2.44 10.65
CA GLY A 44 1.75 3.21 9.43
C GLY A 44 1.01 2.61 8.23
N ALA A 45 1.07 1.28 8.07
CA ALA A 45 0.26 0.56 7.08
C ALA A 45 -1.23 0.89 7.18
N GLN A 46 -1.84 0.86 8.37
CA GLN A 46 -3.27 1.18 8.51
C GLN A 46 -3.60 2.62 8.11
N MET A 47 -2.78 3.59 8.52
CA MET A 47 -2.97 4.99 8.10
C MET A 47 -2.87 5.16 6.59
N SER A 48 -1.91 4.49 5.93
CA SER A 48 -1.81 4.51 4.46
C SER A 48 -3.08 3.98 3.79
N GLU A 49 -3.68 2.91 4.31
CA GLU A 49 -4.94 2.36 3.77
C GLU A 49 -6.11 3.32 3.99
N ILE A 50 -6.21 3.98 5.15
CA ILE A 50 -7.24 5.00 5.41
C ILE A 50 -7.07 6.19 4.47
N PHE A 51 -5.85 6.73 4.34
CA PHE A 51 -5.58 7.86 3.45
C PHE A 51 -5.86 7.54 1.97
N ARG A 52 -5.67 6.28 1.54
CA ARG A 52 -6.08 5.81 0.21
C ARG A 52 -7.58 5.92 0.02
N VAL A 53 -8.37 5.39 0.96
CA VAL A 53 -9.84 5.49 0.94
C VAL A 53 -10.30 6.95 0.86
N GLN A 54 -9.71 7.82 1.68
CA GLN A 54 -10.02 9.25 1.67
C GLN A 54 -9.66 9.92 0.33
N SER A 55 -8.52 9.57 -0.27
CA SER A 55 -8.09 10.15 -1.55
C SER A 55 -9.04 9.83 -2.72
N GLU A 56 -9.80 8.73 -2.60
CA GLU A 56 -10.83 8.34 -3.55
C GLU A 56 -12.22 8.90 -3.21
N GLY A 57 -12.33 9.66 -2.11
CA GLY A 57 -13.61 10.20 -1.63
C GLY A 57 -14.56 9.14 -1.08
N LEU A 58 -14.03 7.99 -0.63
CA LEU A 58 -14.79 6.88 -0.08
C LEU A 58 -14.92 7.00 1.46
N ASP A 59 -15.93 6.34 2.03
CA ASP A 59 -16.16 6.32 3.48
C ASP A 59 -15.14 5.40 4.19
N ASP A 60 -14.31 5.99 5.04
CA ASP A 60 -13.25 5.32 5.79
C ASP A 60 -13.65 4.89 7.21
N THR A 61 -14.90 5.12 7.61
CA THR A 61 -15.38 4.87 8.98
C THR A 61 -15.04 3.47 9.49
N LEU A 62 -15.18 2.43 8.64
CA LEU A 62 -14.92 1.04 9.03
C LEU A 62 -13.42 0.68 9.07
N LEU A 63 -12.55 1.53 8.52
CA LEU A 63 -11.10 1.37 8.60
C LEU A 63 -10.51 2.07 9.84
N CYS A 64 -11.23 3.04 10.41
CA CYS A 64 -10.84 3.82 11.59
C CYS A 64 -11.04 3.08 12.93
N ASN A 65 -10.54 1.85 13.01
CA ASN A 65 -10.51 1.04 14.24
C ASN A 65 -9.07 0.60 14.56
N PRO A 66 -8.45 1.01 15.68
CA PRO A 66 -7.07 0.65 16.01
C PRO A 66 -6.78 -0.86 16.06
N GLU A 67 -7.77 -1.67 16.38
CA GLU A 67 -7.63 -3.14 16.49
C GLU A 67 -7.63 -3.86 15.14
N LEU A 68 -7.88 -3.13 14.06
CA LEU A 68 -8.02 -3.68 12.71
C LEU A 68 -6.67 -4.16 12.15
N GLY A 69 -5.65 -3.31 12.27
CA GLY A 69 -4.33 -3.50 11.67
C GLY A 69 -4.32 -3.32 10.15
N GLY A 70 -3.12 -3.09 9.59
CA GLY A 70 -2.96 -2.72 8.17
C GLY A 70 -3.43 -3.78 7.18
N ALA A 71 -3.23 -5.07 7.46
CA ALA A 71 -3.63 -6.14 6.53
C ALA A 71 -5.15 -6.24 6.36
N ARG A 72 -5.91 -6.01 7.43
CA ARG A 72 -7.37 -6.00 7.39
C ARG A 72 -7.90 -4.69 6.81
N ALA A 73 -7.28 -3.54 7.14
CA ALA A 73 -7.58 -2.24 6.50
C ALA A 73 -7.47 -2.33 4.99
N LYS A 74 -6.42 -3.00 4.51
CA LYS A 74 -6.20 -3.26 3.10
C LYS A 74 -7.32 -4.04 2.43
N GLU A 75 -7.83 -5.10 3.05
CA GLU A 75 -8.94 -5.87 2.47
C GLU A 75 -10.25 -5.07 2.47
N LEU A 76 -10.49 -4.25 3.49
CA LEU A 76 -11.65 -3.34 3.50
C LEU A 76 -11.53 -2.28 2.41
N ARG A 77 -10.37 -1.62 2.25
CA ARG A 77 -10.11 -0.70 1.13
C ARG A 77 -10.36 -1.38 -0.22
N LEU A 78 -9.80 -2.57 -0.44
CA LEU A 78 -10.02 -3.32 -1.70
C LEU A 78 -11.50 -3.64 -1.95
N GLY A 79 -12.30 -3.78 -0.89
CA GLY A 79 -13.74 -3.95 -1.03
C GLY A 79 -14.43 -2.65 -1.46
N LEU A 80 -14.08 -1.53 -0.82
CA LEU A 80 -14.61 -0.20 -1.16
C LEU A 80 -14.26 0.21 -2.60
N GLU A 81 -13.00 0.04 -3.01
CA GLU A 81 -12.53 0.28 -4.40
C GLU A 81 -13.30 -0.56 -5.44
N ALA A 82 -13.71 -1.77 -5.05
CA ALA A 82 -14.52 -2.64 -5.90
C ALA A 82 -16.03 -2.34 -5.83
N GLY A 83 -16.44 -1.28 -5.13
CA GLY A 83 -17.84 -0.89 -4.97
C GLY A 83 -18.67 -1.81 -4.08
N LEU A 84 -18.03 -2.57 -3.18
CA LEU A 84 -18.69 -3.53 -2.30
C LEU A 84 -19.18 -2.86 -1.01
N ASP A 85 -20.33 -3.31 -0.48
CA ASP A 85 -20.67 -3.05 0.93
C ASP A 85 -19.76 -3.89 1.83
N ILE A 86 -18.80 -3.25 2.47
CA ILE A 86 -17.79 -3.92 3.30
C ILE A 86 -18.25 -4.20 4.74
N LYS A 87 -19.47 -3.82 5.14
CA LYS A 87 -19.98 -4.10 6.50
C LYS A 87 -19.86 -5.58 6.90
N PRO A 88 -20.18 -6.57 6.03
CA PRO A 88 -20.02 -7.99 6.37
C PRO A 88 -18.56 -8.42 6.59
N LEU A 89 -17.60 -7.63 6.09
CA LEU A 89 -16.16 -7.91 6.17
C LEU A 89 -15.50 -7.25 7.39
N ALA A 90 -16.18 -6.30 8.04
CA ALA A 90 -15.62 -5.46 9.09
C ALA A 90 -15.57 -6.12 10.48
N ASP A 91 -16.10 -7.33 10.65
CA ASP A 91 -16.06 -8.05 11.92
C ASP A 91 -14.61 -8.34 12.37
N ALA A 92 -14.14 -7.62 13.40
CA ALA A 92 -12.80 -7.72 13.98
C ALA A 92 -12.41 -9.15 14.43
N GLY A 93 -13.40 -10.01 14.76
CA GLY A 93 -13.17 -11.41 15.14
C GLY A 93 -12.94 -12.36 13.96
N MET A 94 -13.31 -11.95 12.75
CA MET A 94 -13.20 -12.80 11.56
C MET A 94 -11.73 -12.99 11.15
N PRO A 95 -11.27 -14.23 10.85
CA PRO A 95 -9.93 -14.44 10.32
C PRO A 95 -9.69 -13.68 9.02
N LEU A 96 -8.51 -13.06 8.86
CA LEU A 96 -8.15 -12.29 7.66
C LEU A 96 -8.33 -13.11 6.37
N THR A 97 -8.01 -14.40 6.41
CA THR A 97 -8.18 -15.30 5.27
C THR A 97 -9.64 -15.51 4.89
N ASN A 98 -10.58 -15.51 5.85
CA ASN A 98 -12.00 -15.54 5.56
C ASN A 98 -12.43 -14.25 4.86
N ILE A 99 -12.04 -13.08 5.39
CA ILE A 99 -12.32 -11.77 4.78
C ILE A 99 -11.86 -11.72 3.31
N GLN A 100 -10.66 -12.22 3.04
CA GLN A 100 -10.12 -12.32 1.67
C GLN A 100 -11.02 -13.11 0.72
N TRP A 101 -11.52 -14.27 1.17
CA TRP A 101 -12.40 -15.10 0.34
C TRP A 101 -13.80 -14.52 0.21
N LEU A 102 -14.36 -13.93 1.27
CA LEU A 102 -15.66 -13.26 1.23
C LEU A 102 -15.62 -12.07 0.27
N ARG A 103 -14.59 -11.21 0.37
CA ARG A 103 -14.38 -10.11 -0.58
C ARG A 103 -14.28 -10.60 -2.02
N ARG A 104 -13.54 -11.69 -2.27
CA ARG A 104 -13.45 -12.30 -3.62
C ARG A 104 -14.80 -12.81 -4.12
N ALA A 105 -15.60 -13.43 -3.24
CA ALA A 105 -16.95 -13.89 -3.57
C ALA A 105 -17.85 -12.71 -3.95
N MET A 106 -17.88 -11.67 -3.12
CA MET A 106 -18.65 -10.45 -3.35
C MET A 106 -18.22 -9.74 -4.64
N ALA A 107 -16.92 -9.64 -4.90
CA ALA A 107 -16.39 -9.08 -6.15
C ALA A 107 -16.76 -9.89 -7.41
N LYS A 108 -17.18 -11.15 -7.24
CA LYS A 108 -17.75 -12.00 -8.32
C LYS A 108 -19.28 -11.87 -8.43
N GLY A 109 -19.91 -10.99 -7.66
CA GLY A 109 -21.36 -10.85 -7.60
C GLY A 109 -22.05 -11.96 -6.80
N ILE A 110 -21.31 -12.73 -6.00
CA ILE A 110 -21.89 -13.73 -5.12
C ILE A 110 -22.41 -13.04 -3.86
N ASP A 111 -23.72 -13.12 -3.64
CA ASP A 111 -24.32 -12.74 -2.36
C ASP A 111 -23.95 -13.77 -1.28
N ILE A 112 -23.08 -13.36 -0.36
CA ILE A 112 -22.55 -14.23 0.69
C ILE A 112 -23.57 -14.55 1.78
N GLU A 113 -24.64 -13.75 1.93
CA GLU A 113 -25.67 -13.99 2.94
C GLU A 113 -26.63 -15.13 2.55
N LEU A 114 -26.74 -15.42 1.25
CA LEU A 114 -27.55 -16.54 0.74
C LEU A 114 -26.96 -17.93 1.07
N TYR A 115 -25.70 -18.01 1.49
CA TYR A 115 -25.01 -19.28 1.68
C TYR A 115 -24.38 -19.39 3.07
N PRO A 116 -24.89 -20.29 3.94
CA PRO A 116 -24.38 -20.45 5.30
C PRO A 116 -22.92 -20.91 5.35
N GLU A 117 -22.40 -21.52 4.28
CA GLU A 117 -20.99 -21.91 4.18
C GLU A 117 -20.03 -20.72 4.30
N PHE A 118 -20.48 -19.51 3.94
CA PHE A 118 -19.68 -18.29 4.08
C PHE A 118 -19.50 -17.83 5.54
N LYS A 119 -20.34 -18.33 6.45
CA LYS A 119 -20.19 -18.13 7.91
C LYS A 119 -19.38 -19.24 8.58
N GLY A 120 -18.85 -20.18 7.78
CA GLY A 120 -18.16 -21.36 8.25
C GLY A 120 -16.65 -21.22 8.34
N SER A 121 -15.98 -22.37 8.47
CA SER A 121 -14.52 -22.45 8.36
C SER A 121 -14.06 -22.08 6.95
N ILE A 122 -12.79 -21.68 6.82
CA ILE A 122 -12.15 -21.39 5.53
C ILE A 122 -12.38 -22.50 4.49
N THR A 123 -12.38 -23.77 4.90
CA THR A 123 -12.64 -24.90 4.00
C THR A 123 -14.06 -24.87 3.42
N LYS A 124 -15.07 -24.51 4.22
CA LYS A 124 -16.46 -24.38 3.75
C LYS A 124 -16.58 -23.21 2.77
N ILE A 125 -15.97 -22.07 3.13
CA ILE A 125 -15.92 -20.87 2.28
C ILE A 125 -15.31 -21.19 0.91
N ILE A 126 -14.10 -21.77 0.89
CA ILE A 126 -13.38 -22.11 -0.35
C ILE A 126 -14.18 -23.10 -1.19
N LYS A 127 -14.70 -24.17 -0.56
CA LYS A 127 -15.48 -25.18 -1.27
C LYS A 127 -16.71 -24.57 -1.93
N LYS A 128 -17.44 -23.70 -1.21
CA LYS A 128 -18.63 -23.03 -1.74
C LYS A 128 -18.30 -22.04 -2.83
N TYR A 129 -17.31 -21.18 -2.62
CA TYR A 129 -16.83 -20.23 -3.63
C TYR A 129 -16.44 -20.94 -4.94
N ASN A 130 -15.67 -22.03 -4.87
CA ASN A 130 -15.27 -22.79 -6.06
C ASN A 130 -16.45 -23.43 -6.78
N ALA A 131 -17.41 -24.00 -6.03
CA ALA A 131 -18.62 -24.59 -6.59
C ALA A 131 -19.48 -23.53 -7.33
N LEU A 132 -19.60 -22.33 -6.76
CA LEU A 132 -20.34 -21.22 -7.38
C LEU A 132 -19.61 -20.63 -8.59
N CYS A 133 -18.28 -20.61 -8.58
CA CYS A 133 -17.47 -20.15 -9.71
C CYS A 133 -17.36 -21.18 -10.86
N GLY A 134 -18.03 -22.34 -10.78
CA GLY A 134 -17.94 -23.40 -11.80
C GLY A 134 -16.57 -24.09 -11.89
N GLY A 135 -15.69 -23.85 -10.92
CA GLY A 135 -14.33 -24.37 -10.93
C GLY A 135 -14.26 -25.77 -10.33
N GLU A 136 -14.50 -26.81 -11.14
CA GLU A 136 -13.78 -28.06 -10.89
C GLU A 136 -12.29 -27.75 -11.02
N LYS A 137 -11.45 -28.25 -10.08
CA LYS A 137 -9.99 -28.20 -10.29
C LYS A 137 -9.71 -28.81 -11.67
N PRO A 138 -8.83 -28.21 -12.50
CA PRO A 138 -8.53 -28.76 -13.81
C PRO A 138 -8.14 -30.24 -13.66
N LYS A 139 -8.95 -31.13 -14.26
CA LYS A 139 -8.70 -32.58 -14.30
C LYS A 139 -7.59 -32.81 -15.32
N GLY A 140 -6.32 -32.69 -14.91
CA GLY A 140 -5.17 -32.92 -15.79
C GLY A 140 -3.86 -33.04 -15.01
N SER A 141 -2.94 -33.85 -15.51
CA SER A 141 -1.59 -34.04 -14.94
C SER A 141 -0.54 -33.05 -15.47
N LYS A 142 -0.93 -32.16 -16.39
CA LYS A 142 -0.03 -31.15 -16.96
C LYS A 142 0.25 -30.07 -15.93
N GLN A 143 1.52 -29.91 -15.60
CA GLN A 143 2.03 -28.84 -14.74
C GLN A 143 3.01 -27.98 -15.54
N CYS A 144 3.10 -26.70 -15.21
CA CYS A 144 4.14 -25.81 -15.72
C CYS A 144 4.61 -24.90 -14.59
N THR A 145 5.84 -24.42 -14.68
CA THR A 145 6.38 -23.45 -13.74
C THR A 145 6.01 -22.04 -14.22
N LEU A 146 5.22 -21.34 -13.42
CA LEU A 146 4.99 -19.91 -13.59
C LEU A 146 6.01 -19.15 -12.77
N ARG A 147 6.78 -18.28 -13.42
CA ARG A 147 7.58 -17.25 -12.74
C ARG A 147 6.69 -16.03 -12.55
N VAL A 148 6.58 -15.58 -11.30
CA VAL A 148 5.91 -14.31 -10.97
C VAL A 148 6.99 -13.24 -10.90
N VAL A 149 6.97 -12.31 -11.84
CA VAL A 149 7.88 -11.17 -11.85
C VAL A 149 7.12 -9.96 -11.30
N ARG A 150 7.69 -9.33 -10.28
CA ARG A 150 7.17 -8.10 -9.70
C ARG A 150 8.20 -6.99 -9.88
N ILE A 151 7.82 -5.95 -10.60
CA ILE A 151 8.58 -4.72 -10.76
C ILE A 151 7.99 -3.70 -9.80
N LYS A 152 8.83 -3.11 -8.97
CA LYS A 152 8.47 -2.02 -8.08
C LYS A 152 9.36 -0.83 -8.42
N GLU A 153 8.77 0.19 -9.04
CA GLU A 153 9.45 1.47 -9.25
C GLU A 153 9.35 2.30 -7.97
N GLU A 154 10.45 2.89 -7.51
CA GLU A 154 10.47 3.75 -6.33
C GLU A 154 10.94 5.14 -6.74
N VAL A 155 10.04 6.11 -6.69
CA VAL A 155 10.37 7.50 -6.97
C VAL A 155 10.73 8.19 -5.66
N ASN A 156 11.85 8.89 -5.66
CA ASN A 156 12.35 9.61 -4.49
C ASN A 156 12.59 11.07 -4.85
N GLU A 157 12.15 11.97 -3.98
CA GLU A 157 12.53 13.38 -4.05
C GLU A 157 13.68 13.64 -3.09
N MET A 158 14.68 14.36 -3.58
CA MET A 158 15.79 14.84 -2.78
C MET A 158 15.88 16.35 -2.90
N VAL A 159 15.86 17.01 -1.75
CA VAL A 159 16.16 18.44 -1.67
C VAL A 159 17.68 18.55 -1.58
N VAL A 160 18.28 19.36 -2.45
CA VAL A 160 19.72 19.58 -2.50
C VAL A 160 20.05 21.06 -2.39
N GLN A 161 21.21 21.37 -1.84
CA GLN A 161 21.83 22.68 -1.85
C GLN A 161 22.99 22.68 -2.83
N TYR A 162 23.07 23.74 -3.64
CA TYR A 162 24.07 23.95 -4.66
C TYR A 162 24.26 25.46 -4.87
N ASP A 163 25.45 25.85 -5.34
CA ASP A 163 25.82 27.27 -5.52
C ASP A 163 25.82 27.69 -7.00
N ASP A 164 25.78 26.74 -7.93
CA ASP A 164 25.89 26.93 -9.37
C ASP A 164 25.07 25.86 -10.12
N LEU A 165 24.15 26.29 -10.98
CA LEU A 165 23.23 25.41 -11.69
C LEU A 165 23.92 24.58 -12.77
N GLU A 166 24.88 25.16 -13.52
CA GLU A 166 25.59 24.43 -14.58
C GLU A 166 26.42 23.29 -13.97
N LYS A 167 27.07 23.55 -12.84
CA LYS A 167 27.81 22.50 -12.11
C LYS A 167 26.91 21.40 -11.56
N LEU A 168 25.71 21.75 -11.10
CA LEU A 168 24.73 20.77 -10.65
C LEU A 168 24.29 19.86 -11.81
N GLU A 169 23.95 20.44 -12.97
CA GLU A 169 23.54 19.69 -14.15
C GLU A 169 24.67 18.76 -14.64
N ASP A 170 25.90 19.25 -14.70
CA ASP A 170 27.09 18.45 -15.04
C ASP A 170 27.35 17.31 -14.05
N ALA A 171 27.15 17.56 -12.74
CA ALA A 171 27.27 16.53 -11.72
C ALA A 171 26.19 15.45 -11.90
N ILE A 172 24.92 15.85 -12.09
CA ILE A 172 23.80 14.93 -12.33
C ILE A 172 24.03 14.11 -13.60
N GLY A 173 24.49 14.75 -14.69
CA GLY A 173 24.79 14.08 -15.95
C GLY A 173 25.84 12.98 -15.80
N ARG A 174 26.95 13.29 -15.11
CA ARG A 174 28.01 12.30 -14.79
C ARG A 174 27.50 11.14 -13.93
N ILE A 175 26.69 11.45 -12.92
CA ILE A 175 26.11 10.45 -12.02
C ILE A 175 25.16 9.51 -12.77
N ASN A 176 24.30 10.06 -13.64
CA ASN A 176 23.36 9.27 -14.43
C ASN A 176 24.06 8.35 -15.42
N ALA A 177 25.14 8.82 -16.07
CA ALA A 177 25.94 8.01 -17.00
C ALA A 177 26.62 6.81 -16.31
N ALA A 178 26.91 6.89 -15.02
CA ALA A 178 27.57 5.84 -14.25
C ALA A 178 26.62 4.74 -13.74
N HIS A 179 25.29 4.90 -13.89
CA HIS A 179 24.24 3.94 -13.52
C HIS A 179 24.44 3.30 -12.13
N PHE A 180 23.86 3.92 -11.10
CA PHE A 180 23.93 3.40 -9.73
C PHE A 180 22.64 2.67 -9.32
N ASP A 181 22.80 1.50 -8.71
CA ASP A 181 21.75 0.62 -8.19
C ASP A 181 21.24 1.03 -6.80
N LYS A 182 21.99 1.87 -6.07
CA LYS A 182 21.69 2.26 -4.69
C LYS A 182 21.70 3.77 -4.51
N VAL A 183 20.63 4.29 -3.91
CA VAL A 183 20.49 5.72 -3.55
C VAL A 183 21.62 6.22 -2.66
N GLN A 184 22.17 5.37 -1.79
CA GLN A 184 23.31 5.75 -0.95
C GLN A 184 24.55 6.11 -1.78
N ARG A 185 24.81 5.36 -2.87
CA ARG A 185 25.92 5.65 -3.79
C ARG A 185 25.68 6.95 -4.56
N LEU A 186 24.42 7.24 -4.90
CA LEU A 186 24.04 8.53 -5.49
C LEU A 186 24.37 9.69 -4.54
N LYS A 187 24.02 9.56 -3.25
CA LYS A 187 24.34 10.58 -2.24
C LYS A 187 25.83 10.82 -2.12
N GLU A 188 26.62 9.77 -2.04
CA GLU A 188 28.09 9.86 -1.95
C GLU A 188 28.66 10.62 -3.17
N LYS A 189 28.19 10.33 -4.38
CA LYS A 189 28.62 11.04 -5.59
C LYS A 189 28.16 12.49 -5.69
N LEU A 190 26.99 12.80 -5.14
CA LEU A 190 26.53 14.18 -5.01
C LEU A 190 27.45 14.97 -4.06
N TYR A 191 27.82 14.39 -2.90
CA TYR A 191 28.76 15.03 -1.97
C TYR A 191 30.16 15.21 -2.57
N GLU A 192 30.67 14.22 -3.32
CA GLU A 192 31.93 14.37 -4.07
C GLU A 192 31.89 15.50 -5.11
N SER A 193 30.70 15.95 -5.49
CA SER A 193 30.47 17.05 -6.45
C SER A 193 30.01 18.34 -5.78
N ASP A 194 30.24 18.50 -4.47
CA ASP A 194 29.79 19.63 -3.64
C ASP A 194 28.27 19.87 -3.60
N VAL A 195 27.46 18.87 -3.98
CA VAL A 195 25.99 18.91 -3.91
C VAL A 195 25.52 18.28 -2.60
N HIS A 196 25.00 19.12 -1.70
CA HIS A 196 24.67 18.70 -0.34
C HIS A 196 23.19 18.36 -0.23
N THR A 197 22.87 17.14 0.22
CA THR A 197 21.47 16.71 0.37
C THR A 197 20.89 17.24 1.68
N LEU A 198 19.77 17.96 1.62
CA LEU A 198 19.07 18.57 2.77
C LEU A 198 17.95 17.69 3.32
N GLY A 199 17.39 16.81 2.48
CA GLY A 199 16.31 15.92 2.88
C GLY A 199 15.96 14.93 1.77
N LYS A 200 15.39 13.79 2.16
CA LYS A 200 14.87 12.78 1.23
C LYS A 200 13.41 12.49 1.58
N ARG A 201 12.56 12.44 0.57
CA ARG A 201 11.18 11.98 0.66
C ARG A 201 10.99 10.80 -0.28
N VAL A 202 10.54 9.67 0.26
CA VAL A 202 10.08 8.54 -0.57
C VAL A 202 8.68 8.91 -1.05
N LEU A 203 8.49 8.96 -2.36
CA LEU A 203 7.16 9.00 -2.95
C LEU A 203 6.65 7.57 -3.03
N GLU A 204 5.34 7.38 -2.89
CA GLU A 204 4.79 6.05 -3.11
C GLU A 204 5.15 5.55 -4.53
N PRO A 205 5.41 4.24 -4.69
CA PRO A 205 5.80 3.66 -5.97
C PRO A 205 4.79 4.02 -7.06
N VAL A 206 5.28 4.61 -8.15
CA VAL A 206 4.50 4.93 -9.35
C VAL A 206 4.51 3.68 -10.22
N GLU A 207 3.35 3.06 -10.38
CA GLU A 207 3.13 1.78 -11.07
C GLU A 207 3.93 0.55 -10.54
N GLN A 208 3.19 -0.46 -10.08
CA GLN A 208 3.74 -1.79 -9.84
C GLN A 208 3.22 -2.72 -10.93
N GLN A 209 4.12 -3.22 -11.78
CA GLN A 209 3.75 -4.26 -12.73
C GLN A 209 4.03 -5.62 -12.10
N THR A 210 3.00 -6.47 -12.07
CA THR A 210 3.13 -7.87 -11.68
C THR A 210 2.62 -8.71 -12.83
N TYR A 211 3.46 -9.58 -13.36
CA TYR A 211 3.10 -10.41 -14.50
C TYR A 211 3.66 -11.82 -14.37
N PHE A 212 3.05 -12.74 -15.10
CA PHE A 212 3.46 -14.14 -15.14
C PHE A 212 4.27 -14.40 -16.42
N GLU A 213 5.37 -15.13 -16.26
CA GLU A 213 6.11 -15.73 -17.38
C GLU A 213 6.05 -17.25 -17.24
N ILE A 214 5.75 -17.96 -18.34
CA ILE A 214 5.86 -19.41 -18.36
C ILE A 214 7.33 -19.76 -18.55
N VAL A 215 7.92 -20.46 -17.58
CA VAL A 215 9.27 -21.01 -17.73
C VAL A 215 9.15 -22.31 -18.52
N LYS A 216 9.66 -22.32 -19.74
CA LYS A 216 9.86 -23.56 -20.50
C LYS A 216 11.16 -24.20 -20.03
N GLU A 217 11.10 -25.45 -19.58
CA GLU A 217 12.30 -26.30 -19.42
C GLU A 217 12.90 -26.64 -20.78
#